data_AF-A0A0F9DTC1-F1
#
_entry.id   AF-A0A0F9DTC1-F1
#
_cell.length_a   1.000
_cell.length_b   1.000
_cell.length_c   1.000
_cell.angle_alpha   90.00
_cell.angle_beta   90.00
_cell.angle_gamma   90.00
#
_symmetry.space_group_name_H-M   'P 1'
#
loop_
_entity.id
_entity.type
_entity.pdbx_description
1 polymer ?
#
loop_
_entity_poly.entity_id
_entity_poly.type
_entity_poly.pdbx_seq_one_letter_code
_entity_poly.pdbx_strand_id
1 'polypeptide(L)'
;MMIKKPTLIALTLCSLFSTTAVVAKMTSEEVARLGADLTPLGAEKAGNADGSIPAWTGGITKAPAGYTPGMHHPDPYASDKVLFTIDKSNVDKYKANLSPGQVALFEAYPDTFKMNIYTTHRSASNPQFVYDATKQYAPTAELIEEGNGIKNTAIGIPFPIPKTGLEAIWNHLLRYRGLS
;
A
#
# COMPACT_ATOMS: atom_id res chain seq x y z
N MET A 1 -54.90 -27.93 -39.83
CA MET A 1 -54.62 -26.56 -40.33
C MET A 1 -54.73 -25.59 -39.16
N MET A 2 -53.66 -24.82 -38.89
CA MET A 2 -53.55 -23.56 -38.13
C MET A 2 -52.31 -23.55 -37.23
N ILE A 3 -51.29 -22.89 -37.79
CA ILE A 3 -49.97 -22.57 -37.26
C ILE A 3 -50.11 -21.64 -36.04
N LYS A 4 -49.39 -21.93 -34.95
CA LYS A 4 -49.13 -20.96 -33.87
C LYS A 4 -47.64 -20.60 -33.85
N LYS A 5 -47.36 -19.31 -34.05
CA LYS A 5 -46.04 -18.71 -34.27
C LYS A 5 -45.22 -18.64 -32.96
N PRO A 6 -43.93 -19.04 -32.93
CA PRO A 6 -43.05 -18.75 -31.80
C PRO A 6 -42.31 -17.44 -32.12
N THR A 7 -42.88 -16.30 -31.73
CA THR A 7 -42.24 -15.00 -32.03
C THR A 7 -42.48 -14.03 -30.87
N LEU A 8 -42.14 -14.43 -29.64
CA LEU A 8 -42.23 -13.53 -28.48
C LEU A 8 -41.40 -13.99 -27.25
N ILE A 9 -40.29 -14.73 -27.46
CA ILE A 9 -39.38 -15.15 -26.36
C ILE A 9 -37.92 -14.68 -26.62
N ALA A 10 -37.69 -13.82 -27.61
CA ALA A 10 -36.35 -13.35 -27.97
C ALA A 10 -36.00 -11.92 -27.49
N LEU A 11 -36.85 -11.30 -26.66
CA LEU A 11 -36.70 -9.88 -26.27
C LEU A 11 -36.51 -9.60 -24.77
N THR A 12 -36.46 -10.63 -23.93
CA THR A 12 -36.35 -10.48 -22.46
C THR A 12 -35.02 -10.95 -21.86
N LEU A 13 -34.04 -11.38 -22.68
CA LEU A 13 -32.76 -11.91 -22.19
C LEU A 13 -31.57 -10.92 -22.31
N CYS A 14 -31.75 -9.74 -22.90
CA CYS A 14 -30.65 -8.77 -23.10
C CYS A 14 -30.51 -7.70 -21.99
N SER A 15 -31.30 -7.75 -20.91
CA SER A 15 -31.30 -6.70 -19.87
C SER A 15 -30.48 -7.01 -18.62
N LEU A 16 -29.62 -8.04 -18.62
CA LEU A 16 -28.92 -8.52 -17.41
C LEU A 16 -27.41 -8.22 -17.33
N PHE A 17 -26.82 -7.47 -18.27
CA PHE A 17 -25.37 -7.16 -18.24
C PHE A 17 -25.04 -5.67 -18.35
N SER A 18 -25.73 -4.85 -17.57
CA SER A 18 -25.25 -3.49 -17.28
C SER A 18 -25.04 -3.32 -15.79
N THR A 19 -24.19 -4.16 -15.19
CA THR A 19 -23.53 -3.81 -13.94
C THR A 19 -22.46 -2.79 -14.28
N THR A 20 -22.83 -1.51 -14.35
CA THR A 20 -21.84 -0.46 -14.13
C THR A 20 -21.21 -0.79 -12.77
N ALA A 21 -19.90 -1.02 -12.76
CA ALA A 21 -19.16 -1.13 -11.52
C ALA A 21 -19.23 0.24 -10.85
N VAL A 22 -20.30 0.46 -10.08
CA VAL A 22 -20.35 1.55 -9.12
C VAL A 22 -19.27 1.21 -8.11
N VAL A 23 -18.11 1.83 -8.27
CA VAL A 23 -17.05 1.79 -7.26
C VAL A 23 -17.66 2.46 -6.05
N ALA A 24 -18.09 1.63 -5.09
CA ALA A 24 -18.74 2.11 -3.89
C ALA A 24 -17.77 2.99 -3.12
N LYS A 25 -18.21 4.18 -2.75
CA LYS A 25 -17.51 5.03 -1.79
C LYS A 25 -17.26 4.25 -0.50
N MET A 26 -16.19 4.63 0.18
CA MET A 26 -15.80 4.00 1.43
C MET A 26 -16.96 4.09 2.45
N THR A 27 -17.33 2.98 3.08
CA THR A 27 -18.41 2.96 4.06
C THR A 27 -17.95 3.52 5.41
N SER A 28 -18.89 3.90 6.27
CA SER A 28 -18.58 4.35 7.64
C SER A 28 -17.78 3.31 8.44
N GLU A 29 -18.06 2.02 8.23
CA GLU A 29 -17.36 0.90 8.85
C GLU A 29 -15.92 0.80 8.34
N GLU A 30 -15.70 0.97 7.05
CA GLU A 30 -14.37 0.99 6.46
C GLU A 30 -13.55 2.18 7.00
N VAL A 31 -14.17 3.35 7.13
CA VAL A 31 -13.53 4.55 7.70
C VAL A 31 -13.15 4.34 9.16
N ALA A 32 -13.98 3.62 9.93
CA ALA A 32 -13.70 3.28 11.31
C ALA A 32 -12.45 2.39 11.48
N ARG A 33 -12.06 1.63 10.45
CA ARG A 33 -10.83 0.82 10.46
C ARG A 33 -9.55 1.66 10.44
N LEU A 34 -9.60 2.88 9.90
CA LEU A 34 -8.45 3.78 9.81
C LEU A 34 -8.02 4.27 11.20
N GLY A 35 -6.82 3.87 11.61
CA GLY A 35 -6.25 4.11 12.94
C GLY A 35 -6.56 3.01 13.96
N ALA A 36 -7.52 2.13 13.68
CA ALA A 36 -7.85 0.96 14.47
C ALA A 36 -6.96 -0.23 14.07
N ASP A 37 -7.46 -1.13 13.22
CA ASP A 37 -6.70 -2.27 12.68
C ASP A 37 -5.86 -1.90 11.45
N LEU A 38 -6.18 -0.79 10.78
CA LEU A 38 -5.36 -0.18 9.75
C LEU A 38 -4.56 1.00 10.32
N THR A 39 -3.43 1.31 9.70
CA THR A 39 -2.76 2.61 9.91
C THR A 39 -3.69 3.72 9.45
N PRO A 40 -3.45 4.99 9.84
CA PRO A 40 -4.27 6.11 9.38
C PRO A 40 -4.29 6.27 7.85
N LEU A 41 -3.37 5.62 7.13
CA LEU A 41 -3.26 5.64 5.67
C LEU A 41 -3.76 4.34 5.00
N GLY A 42 -4.32 3.40 5.77
CA GLY A 42 -4.98 2.20 5.24
C GLY A 42 -4.12 0.94 5.11
N ALA A 43 -2.84 0.99 5.49
CA ALA A 43 -2.02 -0.22 5.55
C ALA A 43 -2.35 -1.09 6.78
N GLU A 44 -2.09 -2.39 6.75
CA GLU A 44 -2.24 -3.24 7.94
C GLU A 44 -1.37 -2.72 9.10
N LYS A 45 -1.96 -2.56 10.28
CA LYS A 45 -1.25 -2.06 11.46
C LYS A 45 -0.52 -3.17 12.22
N ALA A 46 -1.06 -4.38 12.19
CA ALA A 46 -0.49 -5.53 12.89
C ALA A 46 0.92 -5.89 12.36
N GLY A 47 1.68 -6.60 13.20
CA GLY A 47 2.87 -7.31 12.77
C GLY A 47 2.49 -8.60 12.04
N ASN A 48 3.46 -9.25 11.40
CA ASN A 48 3.22 -10.53 10.74
C ASN A 48 3.29 -11.70 11.75
N ALA A 49 2.79 -12.86 11.34
CA ALA A 49 2.64 -14.02 12.23
C ALA A 49 3.97 -14.61 12.73
N ASP A 50 5.05 -14.51 11.95
CA ASP A 50 6.37 -15.04 12.33
C ASP A 50 7.19 -14.07 13.20
N GLY A 51 6.69 -12.85 13.44
CA GLY A 51 7.31 -11.84 14.29
C GLY A 51 8.49 -11.08 13.65
N SER A 52 8.83 -11.33 12.39
CA SER A 52 9.91 -10.61 11.70
C SER A 52 9.53 -9.18 11.27
N ILE A 53 8.24 -8.87 11.22
CA ILE A 53 7.70 -7.53 10.96
C ILE A 53 6.91 -7.08 12.19
N PRO A 54 7.36 -6.03 12.91
CA PRO A 54 6.64 -5.54 14.09
C PRO A 54 5.34 -4.84 13.68
N ALA A 55 4.43 -4.68 14.65
CA ALA A 55 3.27 -3.81 14.48
C ALA A 55 3.71 -2.36 14.26
N TRP A 56 2.94 -1.60 13.47
CA TRP A 56 3.16 -0.17 13.32
C TRP A 56 2.66 0.59 14.56
N THR A 57 3.55 1.34 15.18
CA THR A 57 3.30 2.06 16.44
C THR A 57 3.35 3.58 16.29
N GLY A 58 3.26 4.10 15.07
CA GLY A 58 3.31 5.54 14.78
C GLY A 58 4.51 5.98 13.93
N GLY A 59 5.48 5.11 13.73
CA GLY A 59 6.73 5.44 13.05
C GLY A 59 7.58 6.46 13.82
N ILE A 60 8.48 7.14 13.11
CA ILE A 60 9.37 8.16 13.70
C ILE A 60 8.61 9.48 13.79
N THR A 61 8.33 9.96 15.00
CA THR A 61 7.58 11.22 15.23
C THR A 61 8.45 12.37 15.75
N LYS A 62 9.72 12.09 16.03
CA LYS A 62 10.71 13.07 16.49
C LYS A 62 12.00 12.89 15.72
N ALA A 63 12.72 13.99 15.54
CA ALA A 63 14.03 13.94 14.91
C ALA A 63 14.98 13.01 15.70
N PRO A 64 15.78 12.17 15.01
CA PRO A 64 16.79 11.34 15.67
C PRO A 64 17.81 12.20 16.43
N ALA A 65 18.47 11.60 17.42
CA ALA A 65 19.53 12.28 18.17
C ALA A 65 20.62 12.80 17.21
N GLY A 66 21.05 14.05 17.41
CA GLY A 66 22.07 14.68 16.58
C GLY A 66 21.57 15.24 15.25
N TYR A 67 20.27 15.11 14.92
CA TYR A 67 19.70 15.78 13.76
C TYR A 67 19.65 17.30 13.94
N THR A 68 20.04 18.04 12.90
CA THR A 68 19.93 19.50 12.79
C THR A 68 19.40 19.86 11.40
N PRO A 69 18.53 20.89 11.27
CA PRO A 69 18.03 21.30 9.96
C PRO A 69 19.17 21.62 8.98
N GLY A 70 19.07 21.08 7.75
CA GLY A 70 20.08 21.26 6.69
C GLY A 70 21.14 20.18 6.60
N MET A 71 21.20 19.24 7.56
CA MET A 71 22.15 18.12 7.49
C MET A 71 21.63 16.93 6.66
N HIS A 72 22.54 16.04 6.25
CA HIS A 72 22.15 14.73 5.72
C HIS A 72 21.43 13.92 6.82
N HIS A 73 20.29 13.32 6.48
CA HIS A 73 19.46 12.61 7.46
C HIS A 73 20.28 11.50 8.14
N PRO A 74 20.43 11.52 9.47
CA PRO A 74 21.13 10.47 10.18
C PRO A 74 20.30 9.19 10.13
N ASP A 75 20.99 8.04 10.17
CA ASP A 75 20.32 6.74 10.32
C ASP A 75 19.74 6.63 11.74
N PRO A 76 18.41 6.57 11.91
CA PRO A 76 17.77 6.43 13.22
C PRO A 76 18.09 5.08 13.90
N TYR A 77 18.59 4.10 13.17
CA TYR A 77 18.84 2.73 13.63
C TYR A 77 20.32 2.32 13.48
N ALA A 78 21.25 3.28 13.49
CA ALA A 78 22.68 3.02 13.25
C ALA A 78 23.32 2.00 14.22
N SER A 79 22.70 1.75 15.38
CA SER A 79 23.14 0.77 16.36
C SER A 79 22.71 -0.67 16.06
N ASP A 80 21.83 -0.88 15.07
CA ASP A 80 21.29 -2.19 14.74
C ASP A 80 22.38 -3.18 14.38
N LYS A 81 22.17 -4.41 14.85
CA LYS A 81 23.10 -5.52 14.62
C LYS A 81 22.60 -6.37 13.46
N VAL A 82 23.55 -6.89 12.70
CA VAL A 82 23.28 -7.89 11.67
C VAL A 82 22.73 -9.13 12.38
N LEU A 83 21.52 -9.55 12.00
CA LEU A 83 20.90 -10.78 12.48
C LEU A 83 21.57 -12.00 11.83
N PHE A 84 21.77 -11.92 10.52
CA PHE A 84 22.51 -12.90 9.72
C PHE A 84 22.88 -12.29 8.36
N THR A 85 23.73 -12.99 7.60
CA THR A 85 24.13 -12.60 6.25
C THR A 85 23.73 -13.68 5.26
N ILE A 86 23.12 -13.27 4.15
CA ILE A 86 22.87 -14.12 2.99
C ILE A 86 24.04 -13.94 2.03
N ASP A 87 24.60 -15.06 1.57
CA ASP A 87 25.66 -15.12 0.56
C ASP A 87 25.43 -16.31 -0.37
N LYS A 88 26.37 -16.56 -1.30
CA LYS A 88 26.25 -17.66 -2.26
C LYS A 88 26.12 -19.04 -1.60
N SER A 89 26.67 -19.23 -0.40
CA SER A 89 26.69 -20.53 0.31
C SER A 89 25.32 -20.90 0.89
N ASN A 90 24.47 -19.91 1.19
CA ASN A 90 23.18 -20.13 1.86
C ASN A 90 21.97 -19.53 1.12
N VAL A 91 22.17 -18.86 -0.02
CA VAL A 91 21.08 -18.22 -0.81
C VAL A 91 19.94 -19.18 -1.11
N ASP A 92 20.22 -20.47 -1.35
CA ASP A 92 19.21 -21.47 -1.65
C ASP A 92 18.17 -21.62 -0.52
N LYS A 93 18.58 -21.44 0.74
CA LYS A 93 17.69 -21.47 1.91
C LYS A 93 16.70 -20.31 1.93
N TYR A 94 17.07 -19.18 1.33
CA TYR A 94 16.32 -17.92 1.40
C TYR A 94 15.68 -17.53 0.07
N LYS A 95 15.72 -18.39 -0.96
CA LYS A 95 15.19 -18.10 -2.31
C LYS A 95 13.74 -17.62 -2.30
N ALA A 96 12.90 -18.14 -1.40
CA ALA A 96 11.50 -17.72 -1.27
C ALA A 96 11.33 -16.26 -0.80
N ASN A 97 12.37 -15.68 -0.18
CA ASN A 97 12.39 -14.29 0.31
C ASN A 97 13.06 -13.32 -0.67
N LEU A 98 13.62 -13.82 -1.78
CA LEU A 98 14.43 -13.05 -2.71
C LEU A 98 13.75 -12.94 -4.07
N SER A 99 13.87 -11.79 -4.71
CA SER A 99 13.47 -11.63 -6.11
C SER A 99 14.42 -12.37 -7.04
N PRO A 100 13.98 -12.74 -8.26
CA PRO A 100 14.88 -13.36 -9.25
C PRO A 100 16.13 -12.53 -9.52
N GLY A 101 16.01 -11.19 -9.51
CA GLY A 101 17.14 -10.29 -9.68
C GLY A 101 18.14 -10.33 -8.51
N GLN A 102 17.65 -10.46 -7.27
CA GLN A 102 18.52 -10.63 -6.11
C GLN A 102 19.25 -11.97 -6.13
N VAL A 103 18.57 -13.06 -6.52
CA VAL A 103 19.20 -14.38 -6.68
C VAL A 103 20.28 -14.33 -7.76
N ALA A 104 20.00 -13.69 -8.90
CA ALA A 104 20.97 -13.52 -9.99
C ALA A 104 22.22 -12.73 -9.56
N LEU A 105 22.11 -11.76 -8.63
CA LEU A 105 23.28 -11.05 -8.10
C LEU A 105 24.22 -11.98 -7.31
N PHE A 106 23.69 -12.93 -6.54
CA PHE A 106 24.52 -13.92 -5.85
C PHE A 106 25.21 -14.88 -6.83
N GLU A 107 24.59 -15.19 -7.96
CA GLU A 107 25.19 -16.03 -9.00
C GLU A 107 26.25 -15.30 -9.80
N ALA A 108 26.02 -14.02 -10.14
CA ALA A 108 26.96 -13.20 -10.90
C ALA A 108 28.19 -12.79 -10.07
N TYR A 109 28.03 -12.63 -8.76
CA TYR A 109 29.07 -12.13 -7.86
C TYR A 109 29.20 -12.99 -6.59
N PRO A 110 29.55 -14.29 -6.73
CA PRO A 110 29.48 -15.25 -5.63
C PRO A 110 30.41 -14.93 -4.46
N ASP A 111 31.55 -14.28 -4.72
CA ASP A 111 32.57 -14.00 -3.71
C ASP A 111 32.43 -12.61 -3.05
N THR A 112 31.69 -11.69 -3.68
CA THR A 112 31.64 -10.28 -3.27
C THR A 112 30.26 -9.80 -2.87
N PHE A 113 29.20 -10.38 -3.43
CA PHE A 113 27.84 -9.99 -3.10
C PHE A 113 27.34 -10.73 -1.86
N LYS A 114 26.95 -9.96 -0.85
CA LYS A 114 26.33 -10.44 0.38
C LYS A 114 25.25 -9.48 0.83
N MET A 115 24.21 -10.00 1.47
CA MET A 115 23.11 -9.22 2.01
C MET A 115 23.07 -9.38 3.53
N ASN A 116 23.43 -8.32 4.24
CA ASN A 116 23.26 -8.28 5.70
C ASN A 116 21.79 -8.03 6.02
N ILE A 117 21.21 -8.89 6.85
CA ILE A 117 19.83 -8.78 7.28
C ILE A 117 19.80 -8.18 8.69
N TYR A 118 18.95 -7.19 8.89
CA TYR A 118 18.78 -6.47 10.14
C TYR A 118 17.34 -6.61 10.63
N THR A 119 17.06 -6.13 11.83
CA THR A 119 15.70 -6.05 12.37
C THR A 119 14.83 -5.16 11.49
N THR A 120 13.59 -5.59 11.22
CA THR A 120 12.62 -4.77 10.49
C THR A 120 12.10 -3.64 11.40
N HIS A 121 12.12 -2.42 10.90
CA HIS A 121 11.47 -1.27 11.54
C HIS A 121 10.35 -0.73 10.66
N ARG A 122 9.18 -0.47 11.25
CA ARG A 122 8.08 0.24 10.58
C ARG A 122 8.13 1.73 10.93
N SER A 123 9.11 2.43 10.36
CA SER A 123 9.49 3.81 10.70
C SER A 123 8.69 4.90 10.01
N ALA A 124 7.98 4.58 8.92
CA ALA A 124 7.23 5.56 8.14
C ALA A 124 6.12 6.24 8.96
N SER A 125 6.10 7.56 8.89
CA SER A 125 5.13 8.43 9.55
C SER A 125 4.83 9.64 8.66
N ASN A 126 3.68 10.28 8.89
CA ASN A 126 3.28 11.53 8.26
C ASN A 126 2.85 12.52 9.34
N PRO A 127 2.85 13.84 9.05
CA PRO A 127 2.26 14.82 9.95
C PRO A 127 0.78 14.53 10.22
N GLN A 128 0.30 14.90 11.41
CA GLN A 128 -1.07 14.63 11.87
C GLN A 128 -2.14 15.14 10.88
N PHE A 129 -1.93 16.32 10.30
CA PHE A 129 -2.89 16.89 9.34
C PHE A 129 -3.12 16.00 8.10
N VAL A 130 -2.13 15.18 7.71
CA VAL A 130 -2.25 14.25 6.59
C VAL A 130 -3.14 13.06 6.96
N TYR A 131 -3.02 12.58 8.20
CA TYR A 131 -3.87 11.52 8.74
C TYR A 131 -5.32 11.99 8.89
N ASP A 132 -5.51 13.18 9.43
CA ASP A 132 -6.83 13.78 9.62
C ASP A 132 -7.52 14.02 8.27
N ALA A 133 -6.79 14.59 7.29
CA ALA A 133 -7.31 14.80 5.94
C ALA A 133 -7.67 13.47 5.25
N THR A 134 -6.81 12.45 5.36
CA THR A 134 -7.10 11.12 4.81
C THR A 134 -8.42 10.58 5.36
N LYS A 135 -8.62 10.64 6.69
CA LYS A 135 -9.87 10.17 7.31
C LYS A 135 -11.09 11.01 6.93
N GLN A 136 -10.92 12.32 6.76
CA GLN A 136 -11.98 13.25 6.38
C GLN A 136 -12.45 13.04 4.93
N TYR A 137 -11.51 12.85 4.00
CA TYR A 137 -11.80 12.90 2.57
C TYR A 137 -11.90 11.54 1.88
N ALA A 138 -11.34 10.47 2.45
CA ALA A 138 -11.50 9.12 1.93
C ALA A 138 -12.96 8.68 1.69
N PRO A 139 -13.96 9.03 2.52
CA PRO A 139 -15.36 8.67 2.28
C PRO A 139 -15.97 9.38 1.07
N THR A 140 -15.39 10.50 0.64
CA THR A 140 -15.95 11.35 -0.43
C THR A 140 -15.15 11.27 -1.73
N ALA A 141 -13.94 10.71 -1.71
CA ALA A 141 -13.07 10.58 -2.88
C ALA A 141 -13.74 9.77 -3.99
N GLU A 142 -13.64 10.26 -5.22
CA GLU A 142 -14.22 9.62 -6.41
C GLU A 142 -13.23 9.69 -7.58
N LEU A 143 -13.09 8.57 -8.29
CA LEU A 143 -12.53 8.58 -9.65
C LEU A 143 -13.53 9.26 -10.60
N ILE A 144 -13.02 10.06 -11.53
CA ILE A 144 -13.79 10.72 -12.60
C ILE A 144 -13.16 10.44 -13.95
N GLU A 145 -13.90 10.71 -15.03
CA GLU A 145 -13.40 10.56 -16.42
C GLU A 145 -12.74 9.20 -16.65
N GLU A 146 -13.43 8.12 -16.24
CA GLU A 146 -12.94 6.74 -16.33
C GLU A 146 -11.61 6.47 -15.58
N GLY A 147 -11.32 7.28 -14.56
CA GLY A 147 -10.11 7.17 -13.74
C GLY A 147 -8.98 8.09 -14.18
N ASN A 148 -9.18 8.94 -15.19
CA ASN A 148 -8.22 9.97 -15.61
C ASN A 148 -8.14 11.16 -14.65
N GLY A 149 -9.04 11.24 -13.67
CA GLY A 149 -8.98 12.23 -12.61
C GLY A 149 -9.59 11.75 -11.32
N ILE A 150 -9.47 12.58 -10.28
CA ILE A 150 -10.17 12.40 -9.01
C ILE A 150 -10.76 13.72 -8.52
N LYS A 151 -11.82 13.63 -7.72
CA LYS A 151 -12.43 14.80 -7.06
C LYS A 151 -12.81 14.49 -5.61
N ASN A 152 -13.29 15.53 -4.91
CA ASN A 152 -13.82 15.44 -3.54
C ASN A 152 -12.81 14.87 -2.52
N THR A 153 -11.54 15.14 -2.76
CA THR A 153 -10.44 14.75 -1.88
C THR A 153 -9.35 15.81 -1.93
N ALA A 154 -8.63 15.94 -0.83
CA ALA A 154 -7.53 16.88 -0.70
C ALA A 154 -6.59 16.37 0.38
N ILE A 155 -5.28 16.46 0.14
CA ILE A 155 -4.23 16.14 1.13
C ILE A 155 -4.28 14.67 1.61
N GLY A 156 -3.15 13.97 1.56
CA GLY A 156 -3.07 12.59 2.06
C GLY A 156 -3.48 11.54 1.02
N ILE A 157 -4.08 10.44 1.47
CA ILE A 157 -4.35 9.26 0.65
C ILE A 157 -5.85 9.20 0.27
N PRO A 158 -6.22 9.37 -1.01
CA PRO A 158 -7.62 9.40 -1.42
C PRO A 158 -8.37 8.09 -1.18
N PHE A 159 -7.73 6.94 -1.43
CA PHE A 159 -8.37 5.63 -1.39
C PHE A 159 -7.59 4.69 -0.45
N PRO A 160 -7.64 4.88 0.87
CA PRO A 160 -6.81 4.12 1.82
C PRO A 160 -7.11 2.61 1.81
N ILE A 161 -8.30 2.20 1.38
CA ILE A 161 -8.66 0.80 1.09
C ILE A 161 -9.01 0.68 -0.41
N PRO A 162 -8.01 0.64 -1.31
CA PRO A 162 -8.27 0.66 -2.74
C PRO A 162 -8.98 -0.63 -3.18
N LYS A 163 -10.05 -0.49 -3.95
CA LYS A 163 -10.84 -1.55 -4.59
C LYS A 163 -10.37 -1.85 -6.01
N THR A 164 -9.64 -0.92 -6.63
CA THR A 164 -9.14 -1.03 -8.00
C THR A 164 -7.67 -0.64 -8.12
N GLY A 165 -7.01 -1.11 -9.20
CA GLY A 165 -5.64 -0.71 -9.51
C GLY A 165 -5.50 0.80 -9.77
N LEU A 166 -6.52 1.44 -10.33
CA LEU A 166 -6.53 2.89 -10.58
C LEU A 166 -6.48 3.69 -9.28
N GLU A 167 -7.22 3.28 -8.26
CA GLU A 167 -7.18 3.91 -6.93
C GLU A 167 -5.79 3.78 -6.29
N ALA A 168 -5.16 2.61 -6.41
CA ALA A 168 -3.79 2.39 -5.93
C ALA A 168 -2.77 3.28 -6.68
N ILE A 169 -2.95 3.47 -7.99
CA ILE A 169 -2.13 4.39 -8.79
C ILE A 169 -2.32 5.84 -8.31
N TRP A 170 -3.56 6.29 -8.08
CA TRP A 170 -3.83 7.63 -7.59
C TRP A 170 -3.24 7.88 -6.20
N ASN A 171 -3.29 6.90 -5.30
CA ASN A 171 -2.61 6.98 -4.01
C ASN A 171 -1.10 7.16 -4.17
N HIS A 172 -0.47 6.45 -5.11
CA HIS A 172 0.95 6.63 -5.40
C HIS A 172 1.24 8.04 -5.93
N LEU A 173 0.43 8.54 -6.87
CA LEU A 173 0.62 9.85 -7.49
C LEU A 173 0.51 10.99 -6.46
N LEU A 174 -0.50 10.93 -5.60
CA LEU A 174 -0.87 12.00 -4.66
C LEU A 174 -0.31 11.84 -3.25
N ARG A 175 0.54 10.84 -3.02
CA ARG A 175 1.23 10.65 -1.73
C ARG A 175 1.86 11.96 -1.28
N TYR A 176 1.76 12.23 0.02
CA TYR A 176 2.45 13.37 0.64
C TYR A 176 3.97 13.26 0.46
N ARG A 177 4.62 14.37 0.08
CA ARG A 177 6.08 14.42 -0.22
C ARG A 177 6.87 15.39 0.67
N GLY A 178 6.25 15.89 1.74
CA GLY A 178 6.84 16.93 2.59
C GLY A 178 6.25 18.32 2.30
N LEU A 179 6.57 19.28 3.18
CA LEU A 179 6.36 20.70 2.94
C LEU A 179 7.62 21.25 2.27
N SER A 180 7.44 22.01 1.20
CA SER A 180 8.52 22.76 0.52
C SER A 180 8.75 24.10 1.18
#